data_AF-A0AAV4STB8-F1
#
_entry.id   AF-A0AAV4STB8-F1
#
_cell.length_a   1.000
_cell.length_b   1.000
_cell.length_c   1.000
_cell.angle_alpha   90.00
_cell.angle_beta   90.00
_cell.angle_gamma   90.00
#
_symmetry.space_group_name_H-M   'P 1'
#
loop_
_entity.id
_entity.type
_entity.pdbx_description
1 polymer ?
#
loop_
_entity_poly.entity_id
_entity_poly.type
_entity_poly.pdbx_seq_one_letter_code
_entity_poly.pdbx_strand_id
1 'polypeptide(L)'
;MQDTFENDGICKQTCIADDECGNSGTCQKRGDSQFCDCKPGITGDKCEVIDDCVNGKYKDCSGEKGICVYDQKDEKALVRSGNIKCHDDKENICRAAYIGGKFVLKGPSRREWEDSSRFRTPMRSRSV
;
A
#
# COMPACT_ATOMS: atom_id res chain seq x y z
N MET A 1 6.38 17.18 27.86
CA MET A 1 5.54 16.02 28.21
C MET A 1 5.35 15.19 26.95
N GLN A 2 6.35 14.37 26.59
CA GLN A 2 6.22 13.15 25.79
C GLN A 2 7.39 12.28 26.24
N ASP A 3 7.12 11.37 27.15
CA ASP A 3 8.12 10.52 27.80
C ASP A 3 8.56 9.43 26.83
N THR A 4 9.67 9.63 26.15
CA THR A 4 10.29 8.66 25.23
C THR A 4 11.15 7.69 26.04
N PHE A 5 10.80 6.41 26.04
CA PHE A 5 11.57 5.38 26.76
C PHE A 5 12.64 4.78 25.82
N GLU A 6 13.90 4.84 26.24
CA GLU A 6 15.04 4.27 25.53
C GLU A 6 15.02 2.74 25.62
N ASN A 7 14.86 2.07 24.48
CA ASN A 7 15.53 0.81 24.22
C ASN A 7 16.30 1.00 22.90
N ASP A 8 17.61 0.74 22.93
CA ASP A 8 18.54 0.92 21.79
C ASP A 8 18.81 2.36 21.30
N GLY A 9 18.56 3.39 22.13
CA GLY A 9 18.83 4.80 21.78
C GLY A 9 17.83 5.41 20.81
N ILE A 10 16.71 4.73 20.57
CA ILE A 10 15.60 5.20 19.75
C ILE A 10 14.45 5.62 20.68
N CYS A 11 14.05 6.87 20.56
CA CYS A 11 12.91 7.43 21.28
C CYS A 11 11.60 6.94 20.66
N LYS A 12 10.81 6.14 21.39
CA LYS A 12 9.46 5.72 20.97
C LYS A 12 8.40 6.58 21.66
N GLN A 13 7.42 7.08 20.91
CA GLN A 13 6.29 7.81 21.50
C GLN A 13 5.41 6.90 22.36
N THR A 14 4.99 7.41 23.51
CA THR A 14 3.98 6.77 24.37
C THR A 14 2.57 7.06 23.87
N CYS A 15 1.62 6.28 24.37
CA CYS A 15 0.18 6.45 24.14
C CYS A 15 -0.56 6.45 25.48
N ILE A 16 -1.71 7.10 25.56
CA ILE A 16 -2.59 7.08 26.73
C ILE A 16 -3.83 6.23 26.45
N ALA A 17 -4.32 6.25 25.21
CA ALA A 17 -5.50 5.52 24.76
C ALA A 17 -5.32 4.89 23.38
N ASP A 18 -6.15 3.90 23.05
CA ASP A 18 -6.05 3.11 21.81
C ASP A 18 -6.27 3.95 20.53
N ASP A 19 -7.05 5.03 20.61
CA ASP A 19 -7.33 5.94 19.50
C ASP A 19 -6.12 6.76 19.06
N GLU A 20 -5.10 6.87 19.92
CA GLU A 20 -3.81 7.45 19.54
C GLU A 20 -2.99 6.52 18.64
N CYS A 21 -3.31 5.22 18.61
CA CYS A 21 -2.66 4.24 17.78
C CYS A 21 -3.41 4.10 16.44
N GLY A 22 -2.71 4.39 15.34
CA GLY A 22 -3.23 4.27 13.99
C GLY A 22 -3.54 2.82 13.60
N ASN A 23 -4.36 2.66 12.55
CA ASN A 23 -4.63 1.37 11.89
C ASN A 23 -5.10 0.25 12.83
N SER A 24 -5.85 0.59 13.89
CA SER A 24 -6.30 -0.34 14.93
C SER A 24 -5.17 -0.98 15.76
N GLY A 25 -4.09 -0.24 15.99
CA GLY A 25 -3.16 -0.56 17.07
C GLY A 25 -3.83 -0.44 18.44
N THR A 26 -3.23 -1.06 19.47
CA THR A 26 -3.71 -0.98 20.86
C THR A 26 -2.66 -0.38 21.77
N CYS A 27 -3.06 0.49 22.67
CA CYS A 27 -2.17 1.11 23.63
C CYS A 27 -1.95 0.19 24.82
N GLN A 28 -0.82 -0.52 24.84
CA GLN A 28 -0.51 -1.49 25.87
C GLN A 28 0.54 -0.97 26.85
N LYS A 29 0.26 -1.19 28.14
CA LYS A 29 1.22 -0.88 29.21
C LYS A 29 2.37 -1.87 29.18
N ARG A 30 3.59 -1.36 29.02
CA ARG A 30 4.84 -2.12 29.10
C ARG A 30 5.74 -1.48 30.16
N GLY A 31 5.70 -2.05 31.37
CA GLY A 31 6.40 -1.49 32.54
C GLY A 31 5.71 -0.23 33.07
N ASP A 32 6.47 0.85 33.25
CA ASP A 32 5.97 2.14 33.75
C ASP A 32 5.37 3.03 32.65
N SER A 33 5.54 2.66 31.38
CA SER A 33 5.06 3.42 30.23
C SER A 33 4.09 2.60 29.36
N GLN A 34 3.34 3.28 28.51
CA GLN A 34 2.38 2.67 27.59
C GLN A 34 2.78 2.97 26.15
N PHE A 35 2.77 1.96 25.29
CA PHE A 35 3.17 2.08 23.88
C PHE A 35 2.15 1.42 22.98
N CYS A 36 2.04 1.93 21.75
CA CYS A 36 1.24 1.28 20.74
C CYS A 36 1.83 -0.09 20.38
N ASP A 37 1.01 -1.10 20.56
CA ASP A 37 1.19 -2.47 20.08
C ASP A 37 0.57 -2.55 18.70
N CYS A 38 1.44 -2.67 17.69
CA CYS A 38 1.07 -2.65 16.29
C CYS A 38 0.76 -4.06 15.79
N LYS A 39 -0.31 -4.16 14.99
CA LYS A 39 -0.66 -5.41 14.30
C LYS A 39 0.39 -5.81 13.26
N PRO A 40 0.40 -7.06 12.80
CA PRO A 40 1.27 -7.48 11.72
C PRO A 40 1.11 -6.62 10.46
N GLY A 41 2.23 -6.27 9.83
CA GLY A 41 2.26 -5.47 8.60
C GLY A 41 2.15 -3.95 8.80
N ILE A 42 1.96 -3.47 10.04
CA ILE A 42 2.02 -2.06 10.39
C ILE A 42 3.12 -1.79 11.42
N THR A 43 3.77 -0.65 11.30
CA THR A 43 4.95 -0.23 12.08
C THR A 43 4.89 1.28 12.34
N GLY A 44 5.89 1.82 13.03
CA GLY A 44 5.91 3.20 13.52
C GLY A 44 5.62 3.27 15.02
N ASP A 45 5.79 4.45 15.58
CA ASP A 45 5.61 4.66 17.02
C ASP A 45 4.15 4.56 17.43
N LYS A 46 3.27 5.01 16.53
CA LYS A 46 1.81 5.00 16.66
C LYS A 46 1.17 4.13 15.57
N CYS A 47 1.89 3.13 15.04
CA CYS A 47 1.39 2.21 14.00
C CYS A 47 0.86 2.90 12.73
N GLU A 48 1.45 4.05 12.38
CA GLU A 48 1.06 4.89 11.27
C GLU A 48 1.60 4.41 9.91
N VAL A 49 2.66 3.59 9.93
CA VAL A 49 3.33 3.09 8.72
C VAL A 49 2.79 1.72 8.36
N ILE A 50 2.34 1.54 7.13
CA ILE A 50 1.98 0.23 6.59
C ILE A 50 3.21 -0.31 5.86
N ASP A 51 3.88 -1.31 6.41
CA ASP A 51 5.20 -1.75 5.91
C ASP A 51 5.10 -2.29 4.48
N ASP A 52 4.03 -3.02 4.17
CA ASP A 52 3.72 -3.49 2.82
C ASP A 52 3.62 -2.36 1.79
N CYS A 53 3.24 -1.15 2.21
CA CYS A 53 3.09 0.03 1.37
C CYS A 53 4.38 0.84 1.22
N VAL A 54 5.39 0.65 2.09
CA VAL A 54 6.64 1.43 2.08
C VAL A 54 7.81 0.57 1.64
N ASN A 55 7.96 -0.61 2.24
CA ASN A 55 9.08 -1.52 1.99
C ASN A 55 8.65 -2.84 1.34
N GLY A 56 7.37 -3.21 1.43
CA GLY A 56 6.88 -4.49 0.92
C GLY A 56 6.31 -4.45 -0.51
N LYS A 57 5.35 -5.34 -0.77
CA LYS A 57 4.82 -5.65 -2.11
C LYS A 57 4.15 -4.47 -2.82
N TYR A 58 3.64 -3.49 -2.08
CA TYR A 58 2.89 -2.35 -2.59
C TYR A 58 3.66 -1.04 -2.54
N LYS A 59 4.99 -1.06 -2.32
CA LYS A 59 5.82 0.16 -2.32
C LYS A 59 5.70 0.99 -3.61
N ASP A 60 5.46 0.32 -4.74
CA ASP A 60 5.25 0.98 -6.03
C ASP A 60 3.79 1.38 -6.28
N CYS A 61 2.92 1.15 -5.31
CA CYS A 61 1.49 1.42 -5.31
C CYS A 61 1.07 2.46 -4.24
N SER A 62 2.02 3.28 -3.77
CA SER A 62 1.81 4.29 -2.72
C SER A 62 1.97 5.72 -3.23
N GLY A 63 1.29 6.66 -2.57
CA GLY A 63 1.36 8.10 -2.86
C GLY A 63 0.78 8.45 -4.23
N GLU A 64 1.54 9.14 -5.08
CA GLU A 64 1.11 9.45 -6.45
C GLU A 64 0.93 8.19 -7.31
N LYS A 65 1.48 7.04 -6.88
CA LYS A 65 1.38 5.74 -7.56
C LYS A 65 0.16 4.89 -7.22
N GLY A 66 -0.64 5.28 -6.25
CA GLY A 66 -1.84 4.53 -5.88
C GLY A 66 -2.23 4.77 -4.44
N ILE A 67 -3.36 4.19 -4.05
CA ILE A 67 -3.84 4.28 -2.68
C ILE A 67 -3.61 2.92 -2.02
N CYS A 68 -2.60 2.86 -1.17
CA CYS A 68 -2.35 1.72 -0.31
C CYS A 68 -3.09 1.93 1.02
N VAL A 69 -3.91 0.96 1.41
CA VAL A 69 -4.73 1.00 2.63
C VAL A 69 -4.49 -0.26 3.46
N TYR A 70 -4.64 -0.15 4.78
CA TYR A 70 -4.62 -1.30 5.67
C TYR A 70 -6.04 -1.80 5.90
N ASP A 71 -6.27 -3.09 5.70
CA ASP A 71 -7.51 -3.75 6.06
C ASP A 71 -7.43 -4.26 7.49
N GLN A 72 -8.30 -3.72 8.36
CA GLN A 72 -8.31 -4.05 9.79
C GLN A 72 -8.93 -5.42 10.09
N LYS A 73 -9.68 -6.01 9.15
CA LYS A 73 -10.30 -7.34 9.30
C LYS A 73 -9.36 -8.44 8.83
N ASP A 74 -8.72 -8.22 7.69
CA ASP A 74 -7.78 -9.18 7.10
C ASP A 74 -6.34 -8.98 7.60
N GLU A 75 -6.09 -7.92 8.39
CA GLU A 75 -4.80 -7.52 8.96
C GLU A 75 -3.69 -7.42 7.90
N LYS A 76 -4.04 -6.90 6.73
CA LYS A 76 -3.19 -6.88 5.54
C LYS A 76 -3.28 -5.54 4.84
N ALA A 77 -2.18 -5.17 4.19
CA ALA A 77 -2.26 -4.09 3.21
C ALA A 77 -3.05 -4.55 1.98
N LEU A 78 -3.80 -3.62 1.40
CA LEU A 78 -4.52 -3.75 0.15
C LEU A 78 -4.29 -2.48 -0.66
N VAL A 79 -4.26 -2.60 -1.99
CA VAL A 79 -4.23 -1.43 -2.86
C VAL A 79 -5.60 -1.24 -3.47
N ARG A 80 -6.12 -0.02 -3.36
CA ARG A 80 -7.34 0.38 -4.07
C ARG A 80 -6.94 1.05 -5.38
N SER A 81 -7.52 0.57 -6.48
CA SER A 81 -7.37 1.24 -7.79
C SER A 81 -7.90 2.67 -7.69
N GLY A 82 -7.03 3.64 -7.97
CA GLY A 82 -7.39 5.05 -7.99
C GLY A 82 -7.87 5.49 -9.37
N ASN A 83 -8.20 6.78 -9.52
CA ASN A 83 -8.70 7.35 -10.79
C ASN A 83 -7.72 7.21 -11.97
N ILE A 84 -6.41 7.07 -11.71
CA ILE A 84 -5.34 7.12 -12.72
C ILE A 84 -4.49 5.85 -12.73
N LYS A 85 -4.65 4.93 -11.76
CA LYS A 85 -3.80 3.73 -11.62
C LYS A 85 -4.62 2.51 -11.23
N CYS A 86 -4.48 1.46 -12.03
CA CYS A 86 -5.09 0.15 -11.82
C CYS A 86 -4.09 -0.74 -11.05
N HIS A 87 -4.58 -1.44 -10.03
CA HIS A 87 -3.84 -2.50 -9.36
C HIS A 87 -4.01 -3.83 -10.12
N ASP A 88 -2.91 -4.54 -10.37
CA ASP A 88 -2.91 -5.91 -10.86
C ASP A 88 -2.68 -6.85 -9.67
N ASP A 89 -3.74 -7.52 -9.21
CA ASP A 89 -3.72 -8.40 -8.04
C ASP A 89 -2.82 -9.63 -8.22
N LYS A 90 -2.53 -10.04 -9.46
CA LYS A 90 -1.72 -11.24 -9.73
C LYS A 90 -0.23 -10.97 -9.56
N GLU A 91 0.21 -9.82 -10.06
CA GLU A 91 1.63 -9.44 -10.04
C GLU A 91 1.96 -8.46 -8.90
N ASN A 92 0.95 -7.98 -8.16
CA ASN A 92 1.05 -6.92 -7.14
C ASN A 92 1.63 -5.59 -7.69
N ILE A 93 1.37 -5.27 -8.96
CA ILE A 93 1.92 -4.08 -9.63
C ILE A 93 0.81 -3.04 -9.86
N CYS A 94 1.09 -1.75 -9.60
CA CYS A 94 0.22 -0.66 -10.01
C CYS A 94 0.63 -0.09 -11.36
N ARG A 95 -0.26 -0.19 -12.33
CA ARG A 95 -0.03 0.31 -13.70
C ARG A 95 -0.91 1.53 -13.97
N ALA A 96 -0.43 2.45 -14.78
CA ALA A 96 -1.21 3.61 -15.22
C ALA A 96 -2.48 3.14 -15.95
N ALA A 97 -3.63 3.69 -15.54
CA ALA A 97 -4.92 3.45 -16.16
C ALA A 97 -4.92 4.02 -17.58
N TYR A 98 -5.39 3.24 -18.54
CA TYR A 98 -5.44 3.60 -19.94
C TYR A 98 -6.60 4.58 -20.19
N ILE A 99 -6.35 5.89 -20.17
CA ILE A 99 -7.35 6.91 -20.51
C ILE A 99 -7.07 7.42 -21.93
N GLY A 100 -7.99 7.20 -22.87
CA GLY A 100 -7.97 7.88 -24.17
C GLY A 100 -6.89 7.43 -25.18
N GLY A 101 -6.38 6.20 -25.09
CA GLY A 101 -5.55 5.65 -26.18
C GLY A 101 -4.03 5.83 -26.05
N LYS A 102 -3.53 6.37 -24.94
CA LYS A 102 -2.08 6.57 -24.70
C LYS A 102 -1.59 5.85 -23.45
N PHE A 103 -0.56 5.04 -23.62
CA PHE A 103 0.25 4.48 -22.54
C PHE A 103 1.21 5.55 -22.01
N VAL A 104 1.04 5.99 -20.76
CA VAL A 104 2.06 6.77 -20.05
C VAL A 104 3.05 5.78 -19.42
N LEU A 105 3.84 5.11 -20.26
CA LEU A 105 4.91 4.22 -19.81
C LEU A 105 6.24 4.95 -19.97
N LYS A 106 6.88 5.30 -18.85
CA LYS A 106 8.34 5.35 -18.80
C LYS A 106 8.84 4.41 -17.71
N GLY A 107 9.01 3.15 -18.11
CA GLY A 107 9.71 2.07 -17.41
C GLY A 107 10.30 1.11 -18.47
N PRO A 108 11.41 0.40 -18.19
CA PRO A 108 12.38 0.02 -19.22
C PRO A 108 11.94 -1.15 -20.12
N SER A 109 12.16 -0.93 -21.42
CA SER A 109 12.29 -1.86 -22.57
C SER A 109 11.32 -3.04 -22.75
N ARG A 110 10.22 -2.78 -23.47
CA ARG A 110 9.85 -3.33 -24.80
C ARG A 110 9.86 -4.86 -25.09
N ARG A 111 9.84 -5.80 -24.12
CA ARG A 111 9.82 -7.24 -24.48
C ARG A 111 8.76 -8.17 -23.89
N GLU A 112 7.74 -7.66 -23.18
CA GLU A 112 6.67 -8.54 -22.65
C GLU A 112 5.28 -7.93 -22.84
N TRP A 113 4.91 -7.67 -24.10
CA TRP A 113 3.58 -7.17 -24.51
C TRP A 113 2.96 -8.06 -25.62
N GLU A 114 3.17 -9.39 -25.57
CA GLU A 114 2.59 -10.31 -26.57
C GLU A 114 1.66 -11.41 -26.03
N ASP A 115 1.29 -11.44 -24.74
CA ASP A 115 0.36 -12.48 -24.27
C ASP A 115 -0.82 -11.95 -23.46
N SER A 116 -1.55 -10.99 -24.03
CA SER A 116 -2.92 -10.70 -23.59
C SER A 116 -3.89 -10.88 -24.75
N SER A 117 -4.00 -12.14 -25.16
CA SER A 117 -4.91 -12.71 -26.16
C SER A 117 -6.40 -12.59 -25.81
N ARG A 118 -6.87 -11.53 -25.11
CA ARG A 118 -8.28 -11.43 -24.66
C ARG A 118 -8.99 -10.10 -24.87
N PHE A 119 -8.37 -9.07 -25.45
CA PHE A 119 -9.06 -7.80 -25.66
C PHE A 119 -8.78 -7.16 -27.03
N ARG A 120 -9.41 -7.72 -28.07
CA ARG A 120 -10.00 -7.08 -29.27
C ARG A 120 -10.44 -8.22 -30.17
N THR A 121 -11.73 -8.33 -30.52
CA THR A 121 -12.21 -7.73 -31.76
C THR A 121 -13.64 -7.20 -31.65
N PRO A 122 -13.90 -5.92 -31.98
CA PRO A 122 -15.14 -5.54 -32.66
C PRO A 122 -14.98 -5.69 -34.17
N MET A 123 -16.09 -6.05 -34.82
CA MET A 123 -16.28 -6.32 -36.24
C MET A 123 -15.61 -5.29 -37.18
N ARG A 124 -15.01 -5.79 -38.27
CA ARG A 124 -15.10 -5.12 -39.58
C ARG A 124 -15.08 -6.10 -40.73
N SER A 125 -16.03 -5.85 -41.61
CA SER A 125 -16.35 -6.49 -42.88
C SER A 125 -15.18 -6.56 -43.85
N ARG A 126 -15.17 -7.60 -44.69
CA ARG A 126 -14.55 -7.52 -46.01
C ARG A 126 -15.40 -8.27 -47.02
N SER A 127 -16.10 -7.48 -47.82
CA SER A 127 -16.54 -7.83 -49.17
C SER A 127 -15.32 -8.08 -50.04
N VAL A 128 -15.27 -9.24 -50.70
CA VAL A 128 -14.78 -9.42 -52.08
C VAL A 128 -15.67 -10.48 -52.70
#